data_AF-A0A109V0C5-F1
#
_entry.id   AF-A0A109V0C5-F1
#
_cell.length_a   1.000
_cell.length_b   1.000
_cell.length_c   1.000
_cell.angle_alpha   90.00
_cell.angle_beta   90.00
_cell.angle_gamma   90.00
#
_symmetry.space_group_name_H-M   'P 1'
#
loop_
_entity.id
_entity.type
_entity.pdbx_description
1 polymer ?
#
loop_
_entity_poly.entity_id
_entity_poly.type
_entity_poly.pdbx_seq_one_letter_code
_entity_poly.pdbx_strand_id
1 'polypeptide(L)'
;MNKRLLRSLGLLLGLLVSLQPSYVHPDEHFQSIEILQQQLRGIRGTVAWEFKGGNESRSIVPLYLWYAPAILLSSHLKTVRPLVAMYIMRMQNYLLFLAVWKVSSRVLESSKLRRSSADLLMCTSYVVGGYLSHTFSNSIEAVILLAVLSMMEILVQKPRQEHEEYLISGLMGVAVALGVFNRITFGGFILLPGLLTFGKFYWRHWRSLLVAAGSCLFTAAWIIWADSKIYQSNRWVIAPLNNLLYNINEDNLAQHGLHSRSTHLLVNLPQLLGPALIPALRPRWRMVRIPFLSCISGLLVLSMFKHQEVRFLVPLVPALFLSIETLGFARLISSKTLLNVWLIFNIAMAAIVGIGHQRGVITALNYLKETPVEVQVWWKTYSPPTWILMNQDLTVSTTNFVDGEERVDDIEFRVTENHIVDLKGSDIQLLNHTLTMFLKNGAHVNLIMPDSVLKLATKLRKEYSYELQPLYSSHLHIDLDHIDVKDLSSLRPGITVYNINKIKD
;
A
#
# COMPACT_ATOMS: atom_id res chain seq x y z
N MET A 1 -26.08 -20.18 -11.10
CA MET A 1 -25.03 -19.22 -11.47
C MET A 1 -23.74 -19.97 -11.82
N ASN A 2 -23.15 -19.73 -12.98
CA ASN A 2 -21.96 -20.46 -13.44
C ASN A 2 -20.70 -19.96 -12.70
N LYS A 3 -20.15 -20.80 -11.81
CA LYS A 3 -18.97 -20.45 -10.99
C LYS A 3 -17.72 -20.16 -11.82
N ARG A 4 -17.57 -20.76 -13.00
CA ARG A 4 -16.42 -20.49 -13.89
C ARG A 4 -16.53 -19.08 -14.47
N LEU A 5 -17.72 -18.72 -14.96
CA LEU A 5 -17.98 -17.38 -15.50
C LEU A 5 -17.74 -16.30 -14.45
N LEU A 6 -18.24 -16.47 -13.21
CA LEU A 6 -17.99 -15.52 -12.11
C LEU A 6 -16.51 -15.30 -11.83
N ARG A 7 -15.70 -16.36 -11.86
CA ARG A 7 -14.25 -16.23 -11.66
C ARG A 7 -13.60 -15.46 -12.79
N SER A 8 -13.95 -15.77 -14.04
CA SER A 8 -13.39 -15.05 -15.20
C SER A 8 -13.78 -13.57 -15.17
N LEU A 9 -15.04 -13.26 -14.86
CA LEU A 9 -15.50 -11.88 -14.70
C LEU A 9 -14.81 -11.18 -13.52
N GLY A 10 -14.64 -11.87 -12.39
CA GLY A 10 -13.93 -11.33 -11.24
C GLY A 10 -12.46 -11.03 -11.55
N LEU A 11 -11.76 -11.93 -12.24
CA LEU A 11 -10.38 -11.71 -12.69
C LEU A 11 -10.26 -10.55 -13.70
N LEU A 12 -11.23 -10.41 -14.60
CA LEU A 12 -11.27 -9.29 -15.54
C LEU A 12 -11.53 -7.97 -14.79
N LEU A 13 -12.49 -7.95 -13.87
CA LEU A 13 -12.79 -6.78 -13.05
C LEU A 13 -11.61 -6.39 -12.18
N GLY A 14 -10.97 -7.35 -11.51
CA GLY A 14 -9.77 -7.13 -10.71
C GLY A 14 -8.64 -6.52 -11.52
N LEU A 15 -8.45 -6.98 -12.76
CA LEU A 15 -7.48 -6.40 -13.68
C LEU A 15 -7.86 -4.96 -14.06
N LEU A 16 -9.12 -4.71 -14.44
CA LEU A 16 -9.58 -3.36 -14.79
C LEU A 16 -9.41 -2.37 -13.63
N VAL A 17 -9.70 -2.82 -12.40
CA VAL A 17 -9.51 -2.04 -11.17
C VAL A 17 -8.02 -1.75 -10.93
N SER A 18 -7.14 -2.74 -11.10
CA SER A 18 -5.69 -2.55 -10.92
C SER A 18 -5.11 -1.45 -11.83
N LEU A 19 -5.69 -1.27 -13.01
CA LEU A 19 -5.26 -0.29 -14.01
C LEU A 19 -5.95 1.07 -13.86
N GLN A 20 -6.82 1.26 -12.88
CA GLN A 20 -7.40 2.58 -12.63
C GLN A 20 -6.39 3.48 -11.91
N PRO A 21 -6.33 4.78 -12.21
CA PRO A 21 -5.47 5.74 -11.52
C PRO A 21 -5.99 6.12 -10.12
N SER A 22 -6.52 5.14 -9.37
CA SER A 22 -6.89 5.31 -7.96
C SER A 22 -5.65 5.44 -7.09
N TYR A 23 -5.81 6.16 -5.98
CA TYR A 23 -4.74 6.39 -5.02
C TYR A 23 -5.21 5.98 -3.63
N VAL A 24 -4.94 4.73 -3.27
CA VAL A 24 -5.56 4.14 -2.08
C VAL A 24 -4.92 4.67 -0.79
N HIS A 25 -3.60 4.84 -0.78
CA HIS A 25 -2.86 5.35 0.37
C HIS A 25 -1.48 5.86 -0.07
N PRO A 26 -0.93 6.94 0.54
CA PRO A 26 0.36 7.52 0.19
C PRO A 26 1.54 6.56 -0.01
N ASP A 27 1.76 5.63 0.91
CA ASP A 27 2.88 4.69 0.86
C ASP A 27 2.90 3.78 -0.38
N GLU A 28 1.81 3.70 -1.15
CA GLU A 28 1.83 3.04 -2.46
C GLU A 28 2.91 3.64 -3.37
N HIS A 29 3.18 4.93 -3.25
CA HIS A 29 4.16 5.64 -4.05
C HIS A 29 5.40 5.99 -3.23
N PHE A 30 5.24 6.61 -2.06
CA PHE A 30 6.36 7.18 -1.30
C PHE A 30 7.25 6.13 -0.63
N GLN A 31 6.72 4.96 -0.29
CA GLN A 31 7.51 3.87 0.30
C GLN A 31 7.97 2.81 -0.72
N SER A 32 7.78 3.05 -2.01
CA SER A 32 8.16 2.07 -3.04
C SER A 32 8.63 2.72 -4.34
N ILE A 33 7.71 3.20 -5.18
CA ILE A 33 8.05 3.65 -6.53
C ILE A 33 8.88 4.93 -6.49
N GLU A 34 8.49 5.92 -5.69
CA GLU A 34 9.07 7.26 -5.73
C GLU A 34 10.56 7.23 -5.40
N ILE A 35 10.94 6.52 -4.32
CA ILE A 35 12.35 6.36 -3.96
C ILE A 35 13.15 5.60 -5.04
N LEU A 36 12.57 4.57 -5.65
CA LEU A 36 13.24 3.81 -6.70
C LEU A 36 13.40 4.61 -7.99
N GLN A 37 12.42 5.44 -8.35
CA GLN A 37 12.52 6.31 -9.53
C GLN A 37 13.60 7.37 -9.31
N GLN A 38 13.69 7.95 -8.11
CA GLN A 38 14.78 8.87 -7.76
C GLN A 38 16.15 8.21 -7.92
N GLN A 39 16.31 6.98 -7.42
CA GLN A 39 17.58 6.24 -7.50
C GLN A 39 17.94 5.75 -8.92
N LEU A 40 16.96 5.22 -9.66
CA LEU A 40 17.18 4.61 -10.97
C LEU A 40 17.22 5.63 -12.12
N ARG A 41 16.51 6.75 -11.98
CA ARG A 41 16.33 7.75 -13.05
C ARG A 41 16.80 9.15 -12.69
N GLY A 42 17.25 9.38 -11.46
CA GLY A 42 17.76 10.67 -11.01
C GLY A 42 16.70 11.77 -10.99
N ILE A 43 15.41 11.42 -10.94
CA ILE A 43 14.34 12.42 -10.76
C ILE A 43 14.39 12.96 -9.33
N ARG A 44 13.85 14.16 -9.12
CA ARG A 44 13.63 14.72 -7.78
C ARG A 44 12.19 14.48 -7.34
N GLY A 45 12.00 14.37 -6.04
CA GLY A 45 10.69 14.13 -5.46
C GLY A 45 10.72 14.08 -3.94
N THR A 46 9.61 13.69 -3.35
CA THR A 46 9.48 13.58 -1.89
C THR A 46 10.28 12.37 -1.40
N VAL A 47 11.14 12.58 -0.41
CA VAL A 47 11.78 11.50 0.33
C VAL A 47 11.06 11.33 1.67
N ALA A 48 10.38 10.20 1.84
CA ALA A 48 9.69 9.89 3.08
C ALA A 48 10.67 9.73 4.24
N TRP A 49 10.21 10.02 5.46
CA TRP A 49 11.06 10.10 6.66
C TRP A 49 11.80 8.79 6.94
N GLU A 50 11.26 7.64 6.52
CA GLU A 50 11.86 6.33 6.71
C GLU A 50 13.14 6.12 5.91
N PHE A 51 13.31 6.87 4.80
CA PHE A 51 14.47 6.82 3.92
C PHE A 51 15.44 7.97 4.17
N LYS A 52 15.11 8.91 5.07
CA LYS A 52 15.99 10.03 5.43
C LYS A 52 17.13 9.54 6.34
N GLY A 53 18.28 10.20 6.21
CA GLY A 53 19.47 9.92 7.02
C GLY A 53 19.18 10.02 8.52
N GLY A 54 19.64 9.03 9.28
CA GLY A 54 19.42 8.90 10.72
C GLY A 54 18.25 7.98 11.11
N ASN A 55 17.24 7.81 10.25
CA ASN A 55 16.11 6.91 10.51
C ASN A 55 16.30 5.55 9.82
N GLU A 56 16.64 5.55 8.52
CA GLU A 56 16.86 4.38 7.65
C GLU A 56 16.04 3.14 8.06
N SER A 57 14.74 3.32 8.26
CA SER A 57 13.84 2.33 8.86
C SER A 57 13.12 1.47 7.82
N ARG A 58 13.53 1.57 6.55
CA ARG A 58 13.02 0.78 5.43
C ARG A 58 14.17 0.24 4.61
N SER A 59 14.10 -1.04 4.27
CA SER A 59 15.06 -1.66 3.36
C SER A 59 14.72 -1.32 1.93
N ILE A 60 15.70 -0.93 1.13
CA ILE A 60 15.52 -0.59 -0.29
C ILE A 60 15.68 -1.85 -1.14
N VAL A 61 16.52 -2.79 -0.70
CA VAL A 61 16.85 -4.01 -1.46
C VAL A 61 15.61 -4.83 -1.87
N PRO A 62 14.65 -5.18 -1.00
CA PRO A 62 13.44 -5.90 -1.42
C PRO A 62 12.62 -5.14 -2.46
N LEU A 63 12.53 -3.81 -2.35
CA LEU A 63 11.83 -2.96 -3.31
C LEU A 63 12.53 -2.98 -4.66
N TYR A 64 13.87 -2.88 -4.65
CA TYR A 64 14.69 -2.91 -5.86
C TYR A 64 14.55 -4.25 -6.60
N LEU A 65 14.68 -5.37 -5.88
CA LEU A 65 14.50 -6.71 -6.45
C LEU A 65 13.11 -6.89 -7.07
N TRP A 66 12.09 -6.24 -6.50
CA TRP A 66 10.71 -6.38 -6.94
C TRP A 66 10.33 -5.47 -8.10
N TYR A 67 10.63 -4.18 -8.03
CA TYR A 67 10.13 -3.17 -8.96
C TYR A 67 11.16 -2.69 -9.99
N ALA A 68 12.47 -2.87 -9.76
CA ALA A 68 13.48 -2.42 -10.74
C ALA A 68 13.27 -3.03 -12.13
N PRO A 69 12.92 -4.33 -12.30
CA PRO A 69 12.67 -4.88 -13.64
C PRO A 69 11.56 -4.13 -14.40
N ALA A 70 10.44 -3.82 -13.75
CA ALA A 70 9.33 -3.08 -14.35
C ALA A 70 9.71 -1.62 -14.66
N ILE A 71 10.45 -0.96 -13.75
CA ILE A 71 10.90 0.41 -13.95
C ILE A 71 11.88 0.49 -15.13
N LEU A 72 12.87 -0.40 -15.18
CA LEU A 72 13.85 -0.46 -16.27
C LEU A 72 13.17 -0.80 -17.60
N LEU A 73 12.24 -1.76 -17.62
CA LEU A 73 11.45 -2.06 -18.81
C LEU A 73 10.67 -0.84 -19.31
N SER A 74 10.06 -0.08 -18.39
CA SER A 74 9.33 1.14 -18.73
C SER A 74 10.23 2.24 -19.32
N SER A 75 11.52 2.25 -18.97
CA SER A 75 12.50 3.24 -19.47
C SER A 75 12.92 2.98 -20.93
N HIS A 76 12.98 1.73 -21.36
CA HIS A 76 13.32 1.37 -22.75
C HIS A 76 12.20 1.72 -23.73
N LEU A 77 10.97 1.83 -23.23
CA LEU A 77 9.85 2.37 -23.96
C LEU A 77 9.98 3.91 -23.92
N LYS A 78 10.84 4.47 -24.77
CA LYS A 78 11.29 5.89 -24.80
C LYS A 78 10.17 6.95 -24.76
N THR A 79 8.91 6.56 -24.93
CA THR A 79 7.71 7.41 -24.93
C THR A 79 6.68 7.04 -23.85
N VAL A 80 7.08 6.28 -22.82
CA VAL A 80 6.15 5.87 -21.75
C VAL A 80 5.80 7.05 -20.86
N ARG A 81 4.54 7.50 -21.01
CA ARG A 81 3.89 8.39 -20.06
C ARG A 81 4.01 7.77 -18.66
N PRO A 82 4.33 8.55 -17.61
CA PRO A 82 4.53 8.05 -16.23
C PRO A 82 3.42 7.10 -15.75
N LEU A 83 2.16 7.34 -16.13
CA LEU A 83 1.04 6.45 -15.84
C LEU A 83 1.17 5.05 -16.43
N VAL A 84 1.76 4.90 -17.61
CA VAL A 84 2.00 3.58 -18.21
C VAL A 84 3.03 2.80 -17.40
N ALA A 85 4.05 3.46 -16.83
CA ALA A 85 4.97 2.80 -15.91
C ALA A 85 4.23 2.29 -14.65
N MET A 86 3.33 3.10 -14.08
CA MET A 86 2.45 2.69 -12.98
C MET A 86 1.63 1.45 -13.35
N TYR A 87 1.01 1.45 -14.53
CA TYR A 87 0.20 0.34 -15.02
C TYR A 87 1.02 -0.94 -15.23
N ILE A 88 2.25 -0.84 -15.73
CA ILE A 88 3.16 -1.99 -15.87
C ILE A 88 3.48 -2.59 -14.49
N MET A 89 3.82 -1.76 -13.51
CA MET A 89 4.14 -2.23 -12.15
C MET A 89 2.92 -2.88 -11.47
N ARG A 90 1.72 -2.31 -11.63
CA ARG A 90 0.50 -2.90 -11.08
C ARG A 90 0.08 -4.19 -11.79
N MET A 91 0.24 -4.24 -13.11
CA MET A 91 0.05 -5.46 -13.89
C MET A 91 1.02 -6.56 -13.43
N GLN A 92 2.30 -6.24 -13.22
CA GLN A 92 3.30 -7.17 -12.70
C GLN A 92 2.83 -7.77 -11.36
N ASN A 93 2.45 -6.93 -10.40
CA ASN A 93 1.98 -7.39 -9.09
C ASN A 93 0.73 -8.26 -9.22
N TYR A 94 -0.24 -7.85 -10.04
CA TYR A 94 -1.48 -8.60 -10.26
C TYR A 94 -1.20 -10.01 -10.80
N LEU A 95 -0.39 -10.11 -11.86
CA LEU A 95 -0.06 -11.39 -12.49
C LEU A 95 0.78 -12.28 -11.57
N LEU A 96 1.78 -11.71 -10.90
CA LEU A 96 2.64 -12.44 -9.98
C LEU A 96 1.84 -12.97 -8.78
N PHE A 97 0.97 -12.13 -8.20
CA PHE A 97 0.08 -12.53 -7.12
C PHE A 97 -0.83 -13.69 -7.56
N LEU A 98 -1.48 -13.59 -8.73
CA LEU A 98 -2.33 -14.67 -9.24
C LEU A 98 -1.57 -15.98 -9.49
N ALA A 99 -0.35 -15.90 -10.03
CA ALA A 99 0.50 -17.05 -10.27
C ALA A 99 0.87 -17.75 -8.96
N VAL A 100 1.38 -16.99 -7.98
CA VAL A 100 1.76 -17.52 -6.67
C VAL A 100 0.54 -18.02 -5.90
N TRP A 101 -0.60 -17.31 -5.95
CA TRP A 101 -1.86 -17.78 -5.39
C TRP A 101 -2.25 -19.14 -5.97
N LYS A 102 -2.15 -19.32 -7.30
CA LYS A 102 -2.59 -20.55 -7.95
C LYS A 102 -1.77 -21.77 -7.55
N VAL A 103 -0.48 -21.58 -7.34
CA VAL A 103 0.43 -22.62 -6.84
C VAL A 103 0.16 -22.87 -5.35
N SER A 104 0.16 -21.80 -4.55
CA SER A 104 0.04 -21.86 -3.10
C SER A 104 -1.30 -22.45 -2.66
N SER A 105 -2.41 -22.11 -3.31
CA SER A 105 -3.73 -22.64 -2.96
C SER A 105 -3.85 -24.16 -3.22
N ARG A 106 -3.04 -24.72 -4.14
CA ARG A 106 -2.96 -26.18 -4.36
C ARG A 106 -2.12 -26.88 -3.30
N VAL A 107 -1.09 -26.21 -2.79
CA VAL A 107 -0.19 -26.73 -1.75
C VAL A 107 -0.88 -26.68 -0.38
N LEU A 108 -1.42 -25.52 -0.04
CA LEU A 108 -2.03 -25.23 1.27
C LEU A 108 -3.42 -25.86 1.45
N GLU A 109 -4.09 -26.25 0.37
CA GLU A 109 -5.41 -26.90 0.42
C GLU A 109 -5.53 -28.06 -0.57
N SER A 110 -5.54 -29.27 0.00
CA SER A 110 -5.71 -30.53 -0.73
C SER A 110 -7.16 -30.75 -1.20
N SER A 111 -8.15 -30.25 -0.46
CA SER A 111 -9.56 -30.37 -0.84
C SER A 111 -9.88 -29.50 -2.05
N LYS A 112 -10.17 -30.15 -3.19
CA LYS A 112 -10.60 -29.48 -4.43
C LYS A 112 -11.81 -28.56 -4.20
N LEU A 113 -12.74 -28.94 -3.31
CA LEU A 113 -13.91 -28.14 -2.99
C LEU A 113 -13.53 -26.85 -2.27
N ARG A 114 -12.68 -26.92 -1.23
CA ARG A 114 -12.19 -25.75 -0.48
C ARG A 114 -11.33 -24.83 -1.32
N ARG A 115 -10.40 -25.39 -2.09
CA ARG A 115 -9.57 -24.61 -3.01
C ARG A 115 -10.41 -23.88 -4.05
N SER A 116 -11.39 -24.56 -4.66
CA SER A 116 -12.34 -23.95 -5.60
C SER A 116 -13.16 -22.83 -4.93
N SER A 117 -13.44 -22.98 -3.64
CA SER A 117 -14.18 -22.00 -2.85
C SER A 117 -13.37 -20.74 -2.59
N ALA A 118 -12.17 -20.91 -2.04
CA ALA A 118 -11.21 -19.83 -1.83
C ALA A 118 -10.83 -19.12 -3.13
N ASP A 119 -10.64 -19.87 -4.23
CA ASP A 119 -10.42 -19.31 -5.57
C ASP A 119 -11.56 -18.38 -6.01
N LEU A 120 -12.83 -18.70 -5.69
CA LEU A 120 -13.94 -17.81 -6.04
C LEU A 120 -13.90 -16.51 -5.23
N LEU A 121 -13.64 -16.57 -3.92
CA LEU A 121 -13.54 -15.38 -3.08
C LEU A 121 -12.37 -14.51 -3.51
N MET A 122 -11.19 -15.11 -3.73
CA MET A 122 -10.02 -14.38 -4.21
C MET A 122 -10.33 -13.68 -5.54
N CYS A 123 -10.82 -14.42 -6.55
CA CYS A 123 -11.11 -13.83 -7.86
C CYS A 123 -12.18 -12.73 -7.83
N THR A 124 -13.10 -12.74 -6.87
CA THR A 124 -14.20 -11.76 -6.78
C THR A 124 -14.00 -10.73 -5.69
N SER A 125 -12.85 -10.75 -5.01
CA SER A 125 -12.55 -9.79 -3.95
C SER A 125 -11.96 -8.51 -4.52
N TYR A 126 -12.49 -7.36 -4.09
CA TYR A 126 -11.94 -6.06 -4.48
C TYR A 126 -10.50 -5.87 -4.01
N VAL A 127 -10.08 -6.56 -2.95
CA VAL A 127 -8.73 -6.48 -2.37
C VAL A 127 -7.66 -6.89 -3.37
N VAL A 128 -7.95 -7.82 -4.27
CA VAL A 128 -6.98 -8.24 -5.31
C VAL A 128 -6.67 -7.09 -6.26
N GLY A 129 -7.73 -6.44 -6.75
CA GLY A 129 -7.59 -5.30 -7.67
C GLY A 129 -7.12 -4.03 -6.99
N GLY A 130 -7.65 -3.69 -5.81
CA GLY A 130 -7.43 -2.39 -5.15
C GLY A 130 -6.30 -2.34 -4.12
N TYR A 131 -5.75 -3.48 -3.68
CA TYR A 131 -4.61 -3.49 -2.76
C TYR A 131 -3.47 -4.37 -3.28
N LEU A 132 -3.70 -5.66 -3.49
CA LEU A 132 -2.63 -6.62 -3.82
C LEU A 132 -1.98 -6.36 -5.18
N SER A 133 -2.69 -5.72 -6.11
CA SER A 133 -2.11 -5.29 -7.38
C SER A 133 -1.33 -3.97 -7.26
N HIS A 134 -1.64 -3.15 -6.27
CA HIS A 134 -1.00 -1.84 -6.06
C HIS A 134 0.42 -2.03 -5.51
N THR A 135 1.25 -1.00 -5.62
CA THR A 135 2.68 -1.05 -5.29
C THR A 135 3.00 -0.89 -3.81
N PHE A 136 2.18 -1.49 -2.95
CA PHE A 136 2.44 -1.57 -1.52
C PHE A 136 3.52 -2.59 -1.21
N SER A 137 4.38 -2.30 -0.24
CA SER A 137 5.22 -3.32 0.39
C SER A 137 4.38 -4.46 0.99
N ASN A 138 3.13 -4.19 1.39
CA ASN A 138 2.18 -5.22 1.84
C ASN A 138 1.76 -6.19 0.72
N SER A 139 1.72 -5.74 -0.54
CA SER A 139 1.51 -6.63 -1.69
C SER A 139 2.67 -7.61 -1.86
N ILE A 140 3.91 -7.13 -1.66
CA ILE A 140 5.12 -7.96 -1.63
C ILE A 140 5.06 -8.98 -0.48
N GLU A 141 4.73 -8.52 0.74
CA GLU A 141 4.56 -9.40 1.90
C GLU A 141 3.56 -10.53 1.62
N ALA A 142 2.42 -10.22 0.98
CA ALA A 142 1.39 -11.22 0.68
C ALA A 142 1.92 -12.37 -0.19
N VAL A 143 2.71 -12.04 -1.22
CA VAL A 143 3.29 -13.02 -2.14
C VAL A 143 4.37 -13.84 -1.45
N ILE A 144 5.28 -13.19 -0.72
CA ILE A 144 6.34 -13.88 0.03
C ILE A 144 5.72 -14.78 1.11
N LEU A 145 4.68 -14.31 1.81
CA LEU A 145 3.98 -15.06 2.84
C LEU A 145 3.36 -16.32 2.26
N LEU A 146 2.64 -16.23 1.14
CA LEU A 146 2.07 -17.40 0.47
C LEU A 146 3.13 -18.44 0.09
N ALA A 147 4.29 -18.00 -0.40
CA ALA A 147 5.42 -18.87 -0.71
C ALA A 147 5.98 -19.55 0.55
N VAL A 148 6.22 -18.78 1.63
CA VAL A 148 6.72 -19.30 2.91
C VAL A 148 5.76 -20.30 3.53
N LEU A 149 4.47 -19.97 3.62
CA LEU A 149 3.46 -20.90 4.13
C LEU A 149 3.39 -22.18 3.29
N SER A 150 3.51 -22.07 1.96
CA SER A 150 3.52 -23.23 1.07
C SER A 150 4.73 -24.13 1.31
N MET A 151 5.93 -23.55 1.48
CA MET A 151 7.15 -24.29 1.83
C MET A 151 7.02 -24.97 3.20
N MET A 152 6.44 -24.29 4.19
CA MET A 152 6.15 -24.86 5.51
C MET A 152 5.21 -26.08 5.41
N GLU A 153 4.13 -25.97 4.61
CA GLU A 153 3.16 -27.07 4.44
C GLU A 153 3.79 -28.25 3.71
N ILE A 154 4.60 -27.97 2.70
CA ILE A 154 5.42 -28.94 1.98
C ILE A 154 6.26 -29.74 2.98
N LEU A 155 7.08 -29.09 3.82
CA LEU A 155 7.96 -29.75 4.78
C LEU A 155 7.19 -30.58 5.82
N VAL A 156 6.01 -30.12 6.26
CA VAL A 156 5.22 -30.81 7.28
C VAL A 156 4.48 -32.04 6.75
N GLN A 157 3.97 -32.01 5.50
CA GLN A 157 3.05 -33.06 5.02
C GLN A 157 3.72 -34.27 4.36
N LYS A 158 4.88 -34.10 3.71
CA LYS A 158 5.43 -35.13 2.82
C LYS A 158 6.84 -35.52 3.22
N PRO A 159 7.13 -36.82 3.43
CA PRO A 159 8.50 -37.28 3.56
C PRO A 159 9.24 -37.01 2.24
N ARG A 160 10.49 -36.59 2.33
CA ARG A 160 11.32 -36.21 1.19
C ARG A 160 12.73 -36.76 1.32
N GLN A 161 13.45 -36.68 0.21
CA GLN A 161 14.89 -36.90 0.24
C GLN A 161 15.57 -35.69 0.92
N GLU A 162 16.65 -35.94 1.64
CA GLU A 162 17.37 -34.90 2.41
C GLU A 162 17.74 -33.68 1.54
N HIS A 163 18.15 -33.89 0.29
CA HIS A 163 18.53 -32.79 -0.60
C HIS A 163 17.35 -31.83 -0.88
N GLU A 164 16.14 -32.35 -1.06
CA GLU A 164 14.95 -31.50 -1.27
C GLU A 164 14.60 -30.73 0.01
N GLU A 165 14.74 -31.37 1.18
CA GLU A 165 14.52 -30.71 2.47
C GLU A 165 15.48 -29.54 2.68
N TYR A 166 16.77 -29.72 2.36
CA TYR A 166 17.77 -28.66 2.44
C TYR A 166 17.46 -27.53 1.45
N LEU A 167 17.10 -27.85 0.21
CA LEU A 167 16.73 -26.84 -0.79
C LEU A 167 15.53 -26.00 -0.34
N ILE A 168 14.44 -26.65 0.09
CA ILE A 168 13.21 -25.97 0.53
C ILE A 168 13.50 -25.12 1.77
N SER A 169 14.26 -25.66 2.74
CA SER A 169 14.64 -24.93 3.96
C SER A 169 15.51 -23.72 3.64
N GLY A 170 16.47 -23.88 2.72
CA GLY A 170 17.33 -22.80 2.23
C GLY A 170 16.54 -21.69 1.57
N LEU A 171 15.68 -22.03 0.60
CA LEU A 171 14.79 -21.07 -0.07
C LEU A 171 13.83 -20.38 0.90
N MET A 172 13.31 -21.12 1.89
CA MET A 172 12.45 -20.56 2.94
C MET A 172 13.21 -19.54 3.79
N GLY A 173 14.47 -19.82 4.17
CA GLY A 173 15.29 -18.85 4.91
C GLY A 173 15.53 -17.56 4.13
N VAL A 174 15.83 -17.65 2.82
CA VAL A 174 15.96 -16.48 1.93
C VAL A 174 14.66 -15.69 1.88
N ALA A 175 13.52 -16.37 1.68
CA ALA A 175 12.21 -15.72 1.59
C ALA A 175 11.81 -15.06 2.92
N VAL A 176 12.11 -15.67 4.07
CA VAL A 176 11.87 -15.08 5.39
C VAL A 176 12.71 -13.82 5.59
N ALA A 177 13.99 -13.84 5.22
CA ALA A 177 14.84 -12.65 5.29
C ALA A 177 14.28 -11.52 4.42
N LEU A 178 13.93 -11.80 3.16
CA LEU A 178 13.31 -10.81 2.26
C LEU A 178 11.99 -10.26 2.81
N GLY A 179 11.15 -11.12 3.40
CA GLY A 179 9.89 -10.72 4.03
C GLY A 179 10.09 -9.77 5.20
N VAL A 180 10.99 -10.11 6.14
CA VAL A 180 11.30 -9.29 7.32
C VAL A 180 11.94 -7.95 6.95
N PHE A 181 12.85 -7.93 5.97
CA PHE A 181 13.46 -6.69 5.49
C PHE A 181 12.49 -5.82 4.69
N ASN A 182 11.56 -6.42 3.96
CA ASN A 182 10.49 -5.67 3.30
C ASN A 182 9.58 -4.98 4.34
N ARG A 183 9.12 -5.72 5.36
CA ARG A 183 8.45 -5.16 6.55
C ARG A 183 8.62 -6.06 7.78
N ILE A 184 8.85 -5.46 8.93
CA ILE A 184 8.99 -6.20 10.21
C ILE A 184 7.71 -6.98 10.59
N THR A 185 6.55 -6.51 10.14
CA THR A 185 5.24 -7.15 10.34
C THR A 185 5.20 -8.59 9.84
N PHE A 186 6.04 -8.92 8.86
CA PHE A 186 6.15 -10.25 8.28
C PHE A 186 6.42 -11.34 9.33
N GLY A 187 7.23 -11.04 10.35
CA GLY A 187 7.53 -11.97 11.44
C GLY A 187 6.27 -12.41 12.20
N GLY A 188 5.30 -11.50 12.37
CA GLY A 188 4.01 -11.79 13.01
C GLY A 188 3.18 -12.81 12.23
N PHE A 189 3.21 -12.77 10.90
CA PHE A 189 2.44 -13.70 10.06
C PHE A 189 2.97 -15.13 10.09
N ILE A 190 4.27 -15.32 10.31
CA ILE A 190 4.90 -16.64 10.28
C ILE A 190 5.14 -17.23 11.67
N LEU A 191 4.87 -16.50 12.75
CA LEU A 191 5.17 -16.91 14.12
C LEU A 191 4.55 -18.27 14.50
N LEU A 192 3.22 -18.39 14.50
CA LEU A 192 2.57 -19.65 14.86
C LEU A 192 2.77 -20.77 13.81
N PRO A 193 2.69 -20.50 12.50
CA PRO A 193 3.09 -21.47 11.48
C PRO A 193 4.49 -22.03 11.68
N GLY A 194 5.45 -21.15 11.99
CA GLY A 194 6.85 -21.49 12.21
C GLY A 194 7.03 -22.40 13.42
N LEU A 195 6.34 -22.12 14.54
CA LEU A 195 6.35 -23.01 15.71
C LEU A 195 5.79 -24.40 15.39
N LEU A 196 4.70 -24.48 14.61
CA LEU A 196 4.14 -25.76 14.18
C LEU A 196 5.13 -26.54 13.31
N THR A 197 5.72 -25.87 12.31
CA THR A 197 6.73 -26.48 11.41
C THR A 197 7.97 -26.89 12.19
N PHE A 198 8.39 -26.11 13.19
CA PHE A 198 9.50 -26.47 14.06
C PHE A 198 9.23 -27.77 14.81
N GLY A 199 8.09 -27.87 15.50
CA GLY A 199 7.75 -29.07 16.28
C GLY A 199 7.49 -30.30 15.42
N LYS A 200 6.85 -30.14 14.25
CA LYS A 200 6.51 -31.28 13.38
C LYS A 200 7.64 -31.75 12.47
N PHE A 201 8.57 -30.87 12.10
CA PHE A 201 9.63 -31.16 11.13
C PHE A 201 11.03 -30.86 11.71
N TYR A 202 11.36 -29.60 11.96
CA TYR A 202 12.75 -29.22 12.28
C TYR A 202 13.32 -29.83 13.57
N TRP A 203 12.48 -30.18 14.54
CA TRP A 203 12.91 -30.89 15.75
C TRP A 203 13.66 -32.20 15.44
N ARG A 204 13.23 -32.91 14.39
CA ARG A 204 13.89 -34.16 13.94
C ARG A 204 14.90 -33.91 12.82
N HIS A 205 14.74 -32.83 12.06
CA HIS A 205 15.55 -32.47 10.89
C HIS A 205 16.42 -31.22 11.16
N TRP A 206 17.28 -31.28 12.19
CA TRP A 206 18.06 -30.11 12.65
C TRP A 206 19.05 -29.58 11.60
N ARG A 207 19.57 -30.43 10.70
CA ARG A 207 20.43 -29.99 9.59
C ARG A 207 19.67 -29.06 8.65
N SER A 208 18.42 -29.40 8.32
CA SER A 208 17.53 -28.56 7.52
C SER A 208 17.24 -27.24 8.24
N LEU A 209 17.12 -27.24 9.57
CA LEU A 209 17.01 -26.01 10.36
C LEU A 209 18.25 -25.13 10.25
N LEU A 210 19.45 -25.72 10.32
CA LEU A 210 20.69 -24.97 10.12
C LEU A 210 20.79 -24.40 8.71
N VAL A 211 20.34 -25.12 7.69
CA VAL A 211 20.30 -24.61 6.31
C VAL A 211 19.35 -23.41 6.22
N ALA A 212 18.14 -23.49 6.79
CA ALA A 212 17.20 -22.37 6.83
C ALA A 212 17.74 -21.16 7.60
N ALA A 213 18.33 -21.39 8.78
CA ALA A 213 18.89 -20.32 9.60
C ALA A 213 20.11 -19.68 8.92
N GLY A 214 21.00 -20.50 8.37
CA GLY A 214 22.20 -20.06 7.66
C GLY A 214 21.86 -19.24 6.41
N SER A 215 20.91 -19.70 5.59
CA SER A 215 20.48 -18.94 4.41
C SER A 215 19.79 -17.64 4.79
N CYS A 216 18.94 -17.64 5.84
CA CYS A 216 18.29 -16.44 6.35
C CYS A 216 19.31 -15.41 6.83
N LEU A 217 20.29 -15.82 7.66
CA LEU A 217 21.34 -14.94 8.18
C LEU A 217 22.25 -14.42 7.07
N PHE A 218 22.63 -15.26 6.11
CA PHE A 218 23.44 -14.85 4.97
C PHE A 218 22.71 -13.81 4.11
N THR A 219 21.43 -14.05 3.78
CA THR A 219 20.61 -13.08 3.04
C THR A 219 20.44 -11.79 3.82
N ALA A 220 20.16 -11.85 5.13
CA ALA A 220 20.05 -10.68 5.98
C ALA A 220 21.34 -9.86 6.01
N ALA A 221 22.50 -10.51 6.17
CA ALA A 221 23.80 -9.84 6.16
C ALA A 221 24.09 -9.16 4.81
N TRP A 222 23.74 -9.83 3.70
CA TRP A 222 23.87 -9.23 2.36
C TRP A 222 22.95 -8.03 2.18
N ILE A 223 21.69 -8.09 2.62
CA ILE A 223 20.76 -6.96 2.57
C ILE A 223 21.27 -5.79 3.40
N ILE A 224 21.70 -6.03 4.65
CA ILE A 224 22.28 -5.00 5.53
C ILE A 224 23.46 -4.31 4.84
N TRP A 225 24.37 -5.10 4.24
CA TRP A 225 25.51 -4.54 3.52
C TRP A 225 25.08 -3.69 2.32
N ALA A 226 24.16 -4.21 1.50
CA ALA A 226 23.68 -3.50 0.32
C ALA A 226 22.92 -2.22 0.69
N ASP A 227 21.99 -2.26 1.65
CA ASP A 227 21.28 -1.08 2.14
C ASP A 227 22.25 -0.05 2.70
N SER A 228 23.23 -0.46 3.52
CA SER A 228 24.23 0.48 4.07
C SER A 228 25.00 1.22 2.97
N LYS A 229 25.28 0.54 1.85
CA LYS A 229 25.90 1.16 0.67
C LYS A 229 24.95 2.06 -0.09
N ILE A 230 23.70 1.64 -0.30
CA ILE A 230 22.67 2.42 -1.00
C ILE A 230 22.37 3.72 -0.25
N TYR A 231 22.23 3.65 1.08
CA TYR A 231 22.03 4.82 1.95
C TYR A 231 23.28 5.68 2.13
N GLN A 232 24.45 5.22 1.67
CA GLN A 232 25.74 5.89 1.92
C GLN A 232 25.98 6.16 3.41
N SER A 233 25.50 5.26 4.29
CA SER A 233 25.59 5.43 5.73
C SER A 233 26.94 4.96 6.26
N ASN A 234 27.46 5.68 7.26
CA ASN A 234 28.66 5.28 7.99
C ASN A 234 28.40 4.16 9.01
N ARG A 235 27.13 3.80 9.23
CA ARG A 235 26.70 2.74 10.15
C ARG A 235 26.00 1.62 9.37
N TRP A 236 25.99 0.42 9.95
CA TRP A 236 25.21 -0.69 9.40
C TRP A 236 23.71 -0.39 9.49
N VAL A 237 23.05 -0.33 8.34
CA VAL A 237 21.61 -0.11 8.24
C VAL A 237 20.89 -1.44 8.47
N ILE A 238 20.36 -1.62 9.67
CA ILE A 238 19.51 -2.76 10.02
C ILE A 238 18.06 -2.27 10.04
N ALA A 239 17.48 -2.09 8.85
CA ALA A 239 16.18 -1.43 8.68
C ALA A 239 15.05 -2.02 9.56
N PRO A 240 14.89 -3.35 9.70
CA PRO A 240 13.88 -3.90 10.62
C PRO A 240 14.09 -3.48 12.07
N LEU A 241 15.34 -3.43 12.54
CA LEU A 241 15.66 -3.01 13.91
C LEU A 241 15.39 -1.52 14.10
N ASN A 242 15.81 -0.68 13.15
CA ASN A 242 15.52 0.76 13.16
C ASN A 242 14.01 1.02 13.19
N ASN A 243 13.25 0.28 12.39
CA ASN A 243 11.78 0.35 12.37
C ASN A 243 11.16 -0.07 13.71
N LEU A 244 11.66 -1.13 14.33
CA LEU A 244 11.19 -1.59 15.63
C LEU A 244 11.45 -0.54 16.72
N LEU A 245 12.68 -0.02 16.79
CA LEU A 245 13.06 0.99 17.77
C LEU A 245 12.24 2.28 17.60
N TYR A 246 11.97 2.69 16.36
CA TYR A 246 11.11 3.83 16.08
C TYR A 246 9.68 3.61 16.59
N ASN A 247 9.09 2.42 16.33
CA ASN A 247 7.69 2.11 16.67
C ASN A 247 7.47 1.68 18.12
N ILE A 248 8.52 1.39 18.90
CA ILE A 248 8.39 1.17 20.35
C ILE A 248 8.14 2.49 21.09
N ASN A 249 8.59 3.61 20.54
CA ASN A 249 8.36 4.93 21.14
C ASN A 249 6.92 5.40 20.87
N GLU A 250 6.12 5.58 21.94
CA GLU A 250 4.73 6.02 21.81
C GLU A 250 4.60 7.45 21.26
N ASP A 251 5.58 8.33 21.51
CA ASP A 251 5.58 9.71 20.99
C ASP A 251 5.70 9.72 19.46
N ASN A 252 6.49 8.80 18.91
CA ASN A 252 6.63 8.62 17.47
C ASN A 252 5.36 8.04 16.84
N LEU A 253 4.67 7.13 17.54
CA LEU A 253 3.41 6.54 17.09
C LEU A 253 2.27 7.56 17.08
N ALA A 254 2.25 8.48 18.04
CA ALA A 254 1.22 9.51 18.14
C ALA A 254 1.19 10.42 16.89
N GLN A 255 2.34 10.62 16.25
CA GLN A 255 2.45 11.39 14.99
C GLN A 255 1.72 10.71 13.82
N HIS A 256 1.55 9.39 13.85
CA HIS A 256 0.91 8.59 12.79
C HIS A 256 -0.54 8.21 13.12
N GLY A 257 -1.09 8.72 14.22
CA GLY A 257 -2.43 8.41 14.69
C GLY A 257 -2.48 7.12 15.53
N LEU A 258 -3.20 7.22 16.66
CA LEU A 258 -3.44 6.10 17.55
C LEU A 258 -4.83 5.53 17.32
N HIS A 259 -4.93 4.20 17.29
CA HIS A 259 -6.17 3.47 17.17
C HIS A 259 -6.39 2.58 18.40
N SER A 260 -7.65 2.22 18.64
CA SER A 260 -7.98 1.16 19.58
C SER A 260 -7.32 -0.15 19.15
N ARG A 261 -6.91 -0.98 20.12
CA ARG A 261 -6.37 -2.32 19.84
C ARG A 261 -7.37 -3.24 19.13
N SER A 262 -8.66 -2.90 19.16
CA SER A 262 -9.73 -3.64 18.50
C SER A 262 -9.95 -3.27 17.04
N THR A 263 -9.29 -2.22 16.50
CA THR A 263 -9.56 -1.70 15.15
C THR A 263 -9.32 -2.75 14.07
N HIS A 264 -8.26 -3.55 14.19
CA HIS A 264 -8.01 -4.65 13.26
C HIS A 264 -9.17 -5.66 13.19
N LEU A 265 -9.73 -6.02 14.35
CA LEU A 265 -10.80 -7.01 14.44
C LEU A 265 -12.17 -6.45 14.04
N LEU A 266 -12.50 -5.23 14.50
CA LEU A 266 -13.84 -4.66 14.40
C LEU A 266 -14.04 -3.74 13.19
N VAL A 267 -12.97 -3.27 12.55
CA VAL A 267 -13.04 -2.34 11.41
C VAL A 267 -12.33 -2.93 10.20
N ASN A 268 -11.03 -3.22 10.33
CA ASN A 268 -10.20 -3.60 9.18
C ASN A 268 -10.60 -4.98 8.60
N LEU A 269 -10.84 -5.99 9.44
CA LEU A 269 -11.31 -7.30 8.97
C LEU A 269 -12.69 -7.24 8.30
N PRO A 270 -13.73 -6.60 8.87
CA PRO A 270 -14.99 -6.35 8.16
C PRO A 270 -14.82 -5.61 6.84
N GLN A 271 -13.92 -4.62 6.78
CA GLN A 271 -13.65 -3.89 5.54
C GLN A 271 -13.00 -4.76 4.46
N LEU A 272 -12.13 -5.71 4.82
CA LEU A 272 -11.47 -6.60 3.86
C LEU A 272 -12.35 -7.78 3.43
N LEU A 273 -13.09 -8.39 4.38
CA LEU A 273 -13.82 -9.63 4.16
C LEU A 273 -15.33 -9.44 4.00
N GLY A 274 -15.89 -8.28 4.37
CA GLY A 274 -17.32 -7.99 4.29
C GLY A 274 -18.19 -9.16 4.79
N PRO A 275 -19.20 -9.61 4.02
CA PRO A 275 -20.07 -10.73 4.38
C PRO A 275 -19.34 -12.08 4.58
N ALA A 276 -18.15 -12.26 4.00
CA ALA A 276 -17.36 -13.48 4.17
C ALA A 276 -16.76 -13.61 5.57
N LEU A 277 -16.78 -12.54 6.39
CA LEU A 277 -16.38 -12.59 7.79
C LEU A 277 -17.28 -13.52 8.62
N ILE A 278 -18.59 -13.55 8.35
CA ILE A 278 -19.57 -14.36 9.10
C ILE A 278 -19.19 -15.86 9.11
N PRO A 279 -18.94 -16.50 7.94
CA PRO A 279 -18.46 -17.87 7.93
C PRO A 279 -17.00 -18.03 8.40
N ALA A 280 -16.18 -16.98 8.34
CA ALA A 280 -14.80 -17.00 8.86
C ALA A 280 -14.74 -17.03 10.40
N LEU A 281 -15.69 -16.38 11.09
CA LEU A 281 -15.78 -16.30 12.55
C LEU A 281 -16.41 -17.53 13.22
N ARG A 282 -16.80 -18.57 12.46
CA ARG A 282 -17.28 -19.84 13.01
C ARG A 282 -16.29 -20.99 12.78
N PRO A 283 -15.01 -20.88 13.21
CA PRO A 283 -14.08 -21.99 13.09
C PRO A 283 -14.51 -23.12 14.03
N ARG A 284 -14.58 -24.35 13.52
CA ARG A 284 -14.43 -25.52 14.38
C ARG A 284 -12.94 -25.68 14.67
N TRP A 285 -12.61 -25.73 15.96
CA TRP A 285 -11.30 -25.95 16.57
C TRP A 285 -10.51 -27.18 16.08
N ARG A 286 -11.04 -27.97 15.14
CA ARG A 286 -10.44 -29.20 14.60
C ARG A 286 -9.43 -28.98 13.47
N MET A 287 -9.05 -27.75 13.13
CA MET A 287 -8.16 -27.48 11.98
C MET A 287 -7.02 -26.51 12.30
N VAL A 288 -6.07 -26.95 13.12
CA VAL A 288 -4.76 -26.31 13.27
C VAL A 288 -3.96 -26.48 11.96
N ARG A 289 -4.24 -25.62 10.99
CA ARG A 289 -3.59 -25.59 9.66
C ARG A 289 -2.70 -24.36 9.55
N ILE A 290 -1.67 -24.44 8.71
CA ILE A 290 -0.68 -23.38 8.53
C ILE A 290 -1.32 -22.02 8.16
N PRO A 291 -2.24 -21.91 7.16
CA PRO A 291 -2.90 -20.64 6.86
C PRO A 291 -3.69 -20.06 8.05
N PHE A 292 -4.40 -20.91 8.79
CA PHE A 292 -5.21 -20.48 9.93
C PHE A 292 -4.34 -19.96 11.09
N LEU A 293 -3.23 -20.66 11.36
CA LEU A 293 -2.25 -20.20 12.35
C LEU A 293 -1.61 -18.87 11.96
N SER A 294 -1.34 -18.65 10.67
CA SER A 294 -0.83 -17.37 10.17
C SER A 294 -1.81 -16.23 10.38
N CYS A 295 -3.10 -16.47 10.14
CA CYS A 295 -4.17 -15.50 10.45
C CYS A 295 -4.21 -15.15 11.94
N ILE A 296 -4.15 -16.16 12.82
CA ILE A 296 -4.18 -15.93 14.27
C ILE A 296 -2.94 -15.13 14.70
N SER A 297 -1.74 -15.56 14.32
CA SER A 297 -0.52 -14.90 14.77
C SER A 297 -0.40 -13.49 14.22
N GLY A 298 -0.72 -13.30 12.95
CA GLY A 298 -0.74 -11.99 12.31
C GLY A 298 -1.71 -11.03 12.98
N LEU A 299 -2.96 -11.46 13.21
CA LEU A 299 -3.96 -10.63 13.87
C LEU A 299 -3.56 -10.29 15.31
N LEU A 300 -3.08 -11.26 16.09
CA LEU A 300 -2.67 -11.02 17.48
C LEU A 300 -1.50 -10.05 17.53
N VAL A 301 -0.43 -10.32 16.76
CA VAL A 301 0.80 -9.51 16.81
C VAL A 301 0.55 -8.09 16.32
N LEU A 302 -0.14 -7.91 15.19
CA LEU A 302 -0.44 -6.57 14.68
C LEU A 302 -1.40 -5.79 15.58
N SER A 303 -2.34 -6.48 16.25
CA SER A 303 -3.26 -5.83 17.18
C SER A 303 -2.62 -5.38 18.49
N MET A 304 -1.37 -5.79 18.79
CA MET A 304 -0.62 -5.28 19.94
C MET A 304 -0.20 -3.82 19.75
N PHE A 305 0.06 -3.41 18.51
CA PHE A 305 0.46 -2.04 18.18
C PHE A 305 -0.77 -1.12 18.09
N LYS A 306 -0.61 0.12 18.54
CA LYS A 306 -1.69 1.14 18.55
C LYS A 306 -1.94 1.73 17.15
N HIS A 307 -0.96 1.68 16.25
CA HIS A 307 -1.13 2.14 14.87
C HIS A 307 -1.66 1.00 14.00
N GLN A 308 -2.93 1.06 13.59
CA GLN A 308 -3.67 -0.05 13.00
C GLN A 308 -4.39 0.35 11.71
N GLU A 309 -3.71 0.15 10.59
CA GLU A 309 -4.29 0.41 9.26
C GLU A 309 -4.79 -0.86 8.56
N VAL A 310 -5.79 -0.72 7.70
CA VAL A 310 -6.38 -1.84 6.94
C VAL A 310 -5.35 -2.58 6.08
N ARG A 311 -4.41 -1.85 5.47
CA ARG A 311 -3.38 -2.41 4.58
C ARG A 311 -2.44 -3.39 5.29
N PHE A 312 -2.24 -3.28 6.61
CA PHE A 312 -1.38 -4.20 7.36
C PHE A 312 -1.98 -5.61 7.41
N LEU A 313 -3.30 -5.77 7.24
CA LEU A 313 -3.96 -7.07 7.17
C LEU A 313 -4.13 -7.62 5.76
N VAL A 314 -3.85 -6.84 4.72
CA VAL A 314 -3.94 -7.28 3.32
C VAL A 314 -3.14 -8.56 3.05
N PRO A 315 -1.91 -8.75 3.57
CA PRO A 315 -1.16 -9.99 3.39
C PRO A 315 -1.87 -11.26 3.90
N LEU A 316 -2.78 -11.12 4.87
CA LEU A 316 -3.52 -12.25 5.45
C LEU A 316 -4.75 -12.66 4.64
N VAL A 317 -5.26 -11.82 3.73
CA VAL A 317 -6.50 -12.11 2.97
C VAL A 317 -6.46 -13.47 2.25
N PRO A 318 -5.38 -13.86 1.56
CA PRO A 318 -5.27 -15.20 0.98
C PRO A 318 -5.39 -16.33 2.01
N ALA A 319 -4.71 -16.21 3.15
CA ALA A 319 -4.74 -17.20 4.22
C ALA A 319 -6.11 -17.25 4.92
N LEU A 320 -6.79 -16.09 5.06
CA LEU A 320 -8.14 -15.97 5.59
C LEU A 320 -9.13 -16.73 4.71
N PHE A 321 -9.10 -16.55 3.39
CA PHE A 321 -10.00 -17.29 2.49
C PHE A 321 -9.71 -18.78 2.45
N LEU A 322 -8.45 -19.21 2.58
CA LEU A 322 -8.11 -20.63 2.72
C LEU A 322 -8.60 -21.23 4.05
N SER A 323 -8.79 -20.39 5.07
CA SER A 323 -9.22 -20.80 6.40
C SER A 323 -10.75 -20.86 6.55
N ILE A 324 -11.53 -20.30 5.62
CA ILE A 324 -13.00 -20.36 5.68
C ILE A 324 -13.49 -21.81 5.49
N GLU A 325 -14.31 -22.28 6.43
CA GLU A 325 -14.82 -23.66 6.39
C GLU A 325 -15.73 -23.94 5.19
N THR A 326 -15.71 -25.21 4.73
CA THR A 326 -16.60 -25.71 3.67
C THR A 326 -18.08 -25.49 3.95
N LEU A 327 -18.52 -25.64 5.20
CA LEU A 327 -19.94 -25.50 5.55
C LEU A 327 -20.36 -24.03 5.57
N GLY A 328 -19.54 -23.15 6.16
CA GLY A 328 -19.77 -21.70 6.12
C GLY A 328 -19.76 -21.17 4.69
N PHE A 329 -18.85 -21.68 3.87
CA PHE A 329 -18.78 -21.33 2.46
C PHE A 329 -19.90 -21.92 1.60
N ALA A 330 -20.26 -23.19 1.82
CA ALA A 330 -21.39 -23.82 1.14
C ALA A 330 -22.65 -23.01 1.39
N ARG A 331 -22.86 -22.53 2.62
CA ARG A 331 -23.96 -21.61 2.98
C ARG A 331 -23.86 -20.27 2.24
N LEU A 332 -22.66 -19.66 2.18
CA LEU A 332 -22.44 -18.40 1.45
C LEU A 332 -22.79 -18.54 -0.03
N ILE A 333 -22.31 -19.59 -0.70
CA ILE A 333 -22.57 -19.82 -2.12
C ILE A 333 -23.99 -20.32 -2.38
N SER A 334 -24.54 -21.20 -1.54
CA SER A 334 -25.86 -21.79 -1.77
C SER A 334 -26.96 -20.76 -1.55
N SER A 335 -26.74 -19.81 -0.64
CA SER A 335 -27.62 -18.67 -0.45
C SER A 335 -27.38 -17.64 -1.56
N LYS A 336 -28.34 -17.52 -2.48
CA LYS A 336 -28.35 -16.45 -3.48
C LYS A 336 -28.19 -15.08 -2.82
N THR A 337 -28.85 -14.86 -1.69
CA THR A 337 -28.78 -13.61 -0.94
C THR A 337 -27.36 -13.32 -0.46
N LEU A 338 -26.70 -14.25 0.23
CA LEU A 338 -25.35 -14.01 0.75
C LEU A 338 -24.33 -13.80 -0.36
N LEU A 339 -24.43 -14.56 -1.45
CA LEU A 339 -23.56 -14.39 -2.61
C LEU A 339 -23.81 -13.05 -3.31
N ASN A 340 -25.06 -12.62 -3.45
CA ASN A 340 -25.39 -11.31 -4.02
C ASN A 340 -24.85 -10.18 -3.13
N VAL A 341 -25.02 -10.27 -1.81
CA VAL A 341 -24.47 -9.28 -0.87
C VAL A 341 -22.94 -9.25 -0.94
N TRP A 342 -22.27 -10.40 -1.04
CA TRP A 342 -20.83 -10.48 -1.26
C TRP A 342 -20.40 -9.77 -2.56
N LEU A 343 -21.08 -10.05 -3.67
CA LEU A 343 -20.75 -9.43 -4.96
C LEU A 343 -21.02 -7.93 -4.96
N ILE A 344 -22.17 -7.48 -4.43
CA ILE A 344 -22.51 -6.06 -4.29
C ILE A 344 -21.46 -5.35 -3.43
N PHE A 345 -21.10 -5.93 -2.29
CA PHE A 345 -20.06 -5.39 -1.42
C PHE A 345 -18.73 -5.21 -2.17
N ASN A 346 -18.26 -6.24 -2.89
CA ASN A 346 -16.99 -6.15 -3.61
C ASN A 346 -17.05 -5.21 -4.81
N ILE A 347 -18.18 -5.12 -5.52
CA ILE A 347 -18.36 -4.15 -6.61
C ILE A 347 -18.34 -2.72 -6.06
N ALA A 348 -19.07 -2.47 -4.95
CA ALA A 348 -19.11 -1.17 -4.31
C ALA A 348 -17.72 -0.76 -3.77
N MET A 349 -17.03 -1.66 -3.06
CA MET A 349 -15.68 -1.40 -2.55
C MET A 349 -14.65 -1.24 -3.68
N ALA A 350 -14.77 -1.99 -4.77
CA ALA A 350 -13.93 -1.79 -5.95
C ALA A 350 -14.16 -0.40 -6.54
N ALA A 351 -15.41 0.04 -6.70
CA ALA A 351 -15.73 1.37 -7.22
C ALA A 351 -15.21 2.50 -6.30
N ILE A 352 -15.40 2.37 -4.98
CA ILE A 352 -14.98 3.37 -4.01
C ILE A 352 -13.46 3.38 -3.90
N VAL A 353 -12.85 2.29 -3.41
CA VAL A 353 -11.41 2.24 -3.08
C VAL A 353 -10.56 2.06 -4.33
N GLY A 354 -10.94 1.12 -5.19
CA GLY A 354 -10.13 0.72 -6.34
C GLY A 354 -10.24 1.64 -7.55
N ILE A 355 -11.29 2.46 -7.68
CA ILE A 355 -11.51 3.33 -8.85
C ILE A 355 -11.55 4.80 -8.47
N GLY A 356 -12.37 5.20 -7.49
CA GLY A 356 -12.69 6.59 -7.20
C GLY A 356 -11.79 7.27 -6.16
N HIS A 357 -11.35 6.54 -5.13
CA HIS A 357 -10.63 7.09 -3.99
C HIS A 357 -9.35 7.80 -4.44
N GLN A 358 -9.29 9.10 -4.15
CA GLN A 358 -8.19 10.01 -4.48
C GLN A 358 -7.70 9.95 -5.94
N ARG A 359 -8.52 9.41 -6.87
CA ARG A 359 -8.18 9.26 -8.30
C ARG A 359 -7.73 10.56 -8.94
N GLY A 360 -8.44 11.63 -8.57
CA GLY A 360 -8.19 12.98 -9.03
C GLY A 360 -6.74 13.44 -8.90
N VAL A 361 -6.03 13.01 -7.85
CA VAL A 361 -4.62 13.37 -7.61
C VAL A 361 -3.74 12.92 -8.76
N ILE A 362 -3.85 11.64 -9.14
CA ILE A 362 -3.08 11.03 -10.21
C ILE A 362 -3.43 11.65 -11.57
N THR A 363 -4.71 11.92 -11.81
CA THR A 363 -5.16 12.51 -13.09
C THR A 363 -4.76 13.98 -13.22
N ALA A 364 -4.80 14.75 -12.13
CA ALA A 364 -4.35 16.14 -12.10
C ALA A 364 -2.84 16.23 -12.29
N LEU A 365 -2.04 15.38 -11.64
CA LEU A 365 -0.58 15.31 -11.89
C LEU A 365 -0.26 14.98 -13.35
N ASN A 366 -0.99 14.04 -13.96
CA ASN A 366 -0.78 13.71 -15.37
C ASN A 366 -1.20 14.84 -16.33
N TYR A 367 -2.13 15.72 -15.93
CA TYR A 367 -2.46 16.94 -16.66
C TYR A 367 -1.35 17.99 -16.49
N LEU A 368 -0.85 18.18 -15.27
CA LEU A 368 0.16 19.19 -14.90
C LEU A 368 1.62 18.77 -15.10
N LYS A 369 1.90 17.80 -15.97
CA LYS A 369 3.25 17.24 -16.18
C LYS A 369 4.12 18.03 -17.16
N GLU A 370 3.68 19.21 -17.58
CA GLU A 370 4.45 20.04 -18.51
C GLU A 370 5.74 20.55 -17.85
N THR A 371 6.78 20.77 -18.65
CA THR A 371 8.09 21.24 -18.19
C THR A 371 8.44 22.56 -18.90
N PRO A 372 8.75 23.65 -18.17
CA PRO A 372 8.80 23.75 -16.71
C PRO A 372 7.42 23.59 -16.06
N VAL A 373 7.41 23.00 -14.87
CA VAL A 373 6.17 22.84 -14.08
C VAL A 373 5.92 24.16 -13.34
N GLU A 374 4.73 24.74 -13.42
CA GLU A 374 4.37 25.92 -12.59
C GLU A 374 4.33 25.56 -11.08
N VAL A 375 4.23 26.55 -10.20
CA VAL A 375 4.09 26.26 -8.75
C VAL A 375 2.76 25.54 -8.51
N GLN A 376 2.82 24.31 -7.98
CA GLN A 376 1.63 23.53 -7.63
C GLN A 376 1.44 23.51 -6.12
N VAL A 377 0.34 24.05 -5.63
CA VAL A 377 -0.05 24.02 -4.22
C VAL A 377 -1.16 23.00 -4.03
N TRP A 378 -0.86 21.91 -3.33
CA TRP A 378 -1.80 20.82 -3.04
C TRP A 378 -2.37 21.00 -1.65
N TRP A 379 -3.70 21.08 -1.54
CA TRP A 379 -4.39 21.32 -0.27
C TRP A 379 -5.59 20.40 -0.08
N LYS A 380 -5.70 19.81 1.12
CA LYS A 380 -6.76 18.85 1.50
C LYS A 380 -6.83 17.64 0.57
N THR A 381 -5.68 17.20 0.07
CA THR A 381 -5.55 15.97 -0.75
C THR A 381 -4.54 15.04 -0.11
N TYR A 382 -4.46 13.80 -0.59
CA TYR A 382 -3.27 12.99 -0.34
C TYR A 382 -2.05 13.64 -1.00
N SER A 383 -0.91 13.56 -0.30
CA SER A 383 0.37 14.03 -0.79
C SER A 383 0.60 13.56 -2.24
N PRO A 384 0.88 14.48 -3.18
CA PRO A 384 0.97 14.13 -4.59
C PRO A 384 2.20 13.26 -4.87
N PRO A 385 2.07 12.10 -5.54
CA PRO A 385 3.21 11.28 -5.93
C PRO A 385 4.02 11.96 -7.04
N THR A 386 5.04 12.71 -6.63
CA THR A 386 5.73 13.68 -7.50
C THR A 386 6.51 13.00 -8.62
N TRP A 387 6.86 11.72 -8.46
CA TRP A 387 7.54 10.92 -9.48
C TRP A 387 6.76 10.85 -10.81
N ILE A 388 5.44 11.07 -10.78
CA ILE A 388 4.59 11.13 -11.98
C ILE A 388 4.98 12.29 -12.89
N LEU A 389 5.57 13.38 -12.37
CA LEU A 389 6.01 14.49 -13.22
C LEU A 389 7.32 14.18 -13.96
N MET A 390 8.08 13.15 -13.53
CA MET A 390 9.33 12.74 -14.16
C MET A 390 10.35 13.89 -14.33
N ASN A 391 10.39 14.82 -13.37
CA ASN A 391 11.18 16.04 -13.42
C ASN A 391 12.47 15.91 -12.56
N GLN A 392 13.63 16.29 -13.11
CA GLN A 392 14.94 16.23 -12.44
C GLN A 392 15.26 17.51 -11.66
N ASP A 393 14.60 18.63 -11.97
CA ASP A 393 14.83 19.94 -11.37
C ASP A 393 13.73 20.32 -10.37
N LEU A 394 12.96 19.33 -9.92
CA LEU A 394 11.82 19.53 -9.04
C LEU A 394 12.27 19.91 -7.62
N THR A 395 11.67 20.95 -7.09
CA THR A 395 11.69 21.34 -5.67
C THR A 395 10.37 20.88 -5.04
N VAL A 396 10.45 20.19 -3.91
CA VAL A 396 9.27 19.72 -3.18
C VAL A 396 9.33 20.22 -1.75
N SER A 397 8.33 21.00 -1.37
CA SER A 397 8.19 21.56 -0.03
C SER A 397 6.91 21.03 0.63
N THR A 398 6.90 20.95 1.95
CA THR A 398 5.72 20.56 2.72
C THR A 398 5.69 21.31 4.05
N THR A 399 4.56 21.27 4.74
CA THR A 399 4.43 21.84 6.08
C THR A 399 5.31 21.12 7.10
N ASN A 400 5.77 21.88 8.09
CA ASN A 400 6.54 21.43 9.24
C ASN A 400 5.79 21.73 10.54
N PHE A 401 6.18 21.08 11.64
CA PHE A 401 5.63 21.36 12.97
C PHE A 401 6.71 21.89 13.89
N VAL A 402 6.46 23.04 14.52
CA VAL A 402 7.35 23.66 15.51
C VAL A 402 6.50 23.98 16.73
N ASP A 403 6.87 23.43 17.90
CA ASP A 403 6.14 23.58 19.17
C ASP A 403 4.64 23.19 19.09
N GLY A 404 4.31 22.22 18.23
CA GLY A 404 2.93 21.75 18.02
C GLY A 404 2.10 22.61 17.07
N GLU A 405 2.66 23.69 16.53
CA GLU A 405 2.03 24.51 15.50
C GLU A 405 2.52 24.10 14.10
N GLU A 406 1.58 23.94 13.17
CA GLU A 406 1.89 23.72 11.77
C GLU A 406 2.37 25.02 11.11
N ARG A 407 3.48 24.95 10.38
CA ARG A 407 4.15 26.09 9.74
C ARG A 407 4.59 25.75 8.32
N VAL A 408 5.06 26.78 7.62
CA VAL A 408 5.52 26.74 6.22
C VAL A 408 6.93 27.30 6.09
N ASP A 409 7.72 27.17 7.16
CA ASP A 409 9.06 27.76 7.27
C ASP A 409 10.05 27.10 6.30
N ASP A 410 9.83 25.81 6.00
CA ASP A 410 10.67 25.01 5.10
C ASP A 410 10.34 25.23 3.61
N ILE A 411 9.39 26.12 3.26
CA ILE A 411 8.99 26.38 1.87
C ILE A 411 9.90 27.42 1.21
N GLU A 412 10.53 27.04 0.11
CA GLU A 412 11.39 27.92 -0.69
C GLU A 412 10.57 28.86 -1.61
N PHE A 413 9.96 29.91 -1.06
CA PHE A 413 9.08 30.83 -1.82
C PHE A 413 9.73 31.56 -3.00
N ARG A 414 11.07 31.59 -3.08
CA ARG A 414 11.82 32.19 -4.20
C ARG A 414 11.85 31.30 -5.45
N VAL A 415 11.54 30.01 -5.31
CA VAL A 415 11.49 29.06 -6.42
C VAL A 415 10.10 29.14 -7.05
N THR A 416 10.01 29.78 -8.22
CA THR A 416 8.74 30.11 -8.90
C THR A 416 8.39 29.15 -10.05
N GLU A 417 9.24 28.16 -10.31
CA GLU A 417 9.05 27.11 -11.32
C GLU A 417 9.58 25.79 -10.76
N ASN A 418 9.11 24.68 -11.31
CA ASN A 418 9.40 23.31 -10.88
C ASN A 418 9.19 23.09 -9.37
N HIS A 419 8.15 23.68 -8.79
CA HIS A 419 7.92 23.63 -7.34
C HIS A 419 6.57 23.02 -6.99
N ILE A 420 6.59 21.92 -6.24
CA ILE A 420 5.39 21.35 -5.62
C ILE A 420 5.41 21.67 -4.13
N VAL A 421 4.27 22.16 -3.65
CA VAL A 421 4.03 22.43 -2.24
C VAL A 421 2.87 21.58 -1.77
N ASP A 422 3.16 20.64 -0.87
CA ASP A 422 2.17 19.80 -0.22
C ASP A 422 1.78 20.40 1.14
N LEU A 423 0.61 21.07 1.17
CA LEU A 423 0.03 21.62 2.38
C LEU A 423 -0.83 20.61 3.15
N LYS A 424 -0.93 19.36 2.68
CA LYS A 424 -1.64 18.28 3.37
C LYS A 424 -3.03 18.71 3.87
N GLY A 425 -3.27 18.57 5.16
CA GLY A 425 -4.49 18.94 5.86
C GLY A 425 -4.46 20.31 6.52
N SER A 426 -3.55 21.22 6.15
CA SER A 426 -3.36 22.51 6.83
C SER A 426 -4.62 23.38 6.84
N ASP A 427 -4.62 24.39 7.71
CA ASP A 427 -5.68 25.38 7.73
C ASP A 427 -5.64 26.32 6.51
N ILE A 428 -6.68 27.14 6.40
CA ILE A 428 -6.83 28.07 5.28
C ILE A 428 -5.93 29.31 5.43
N GLN A 429 -5.50 29.64 6.65
CA GLN A 429 -4.61 30.76 6.92
C GLN A 429 -3.22 30.49 6.36
N LEU A 430 -2.69 29.29 6.57
CA LEU A 430 -1.43 28.81 5.99
C LEU A 430 -1.52 28.72 4.47
N LEU A 431 -2.66 28.26 3.92
CA LEU A 431 -2.89 28.28 2.47
C LEU A 431 -2.81 29.72 1.93
N ASN A 432 -3.53 30.66 2.53
CA ASN A 432 -3.53 32.06 2.12
C ASN A 432 -2.12 32.68 2.21
N HIS A 433 -1.39 32.41 3.29
CA HIS A 433 -0.01 32.88 3.45
C HIS A 433 0.87 32.35 2.32
N THR A 434 0.79 31.04 2.04
CA THR A 434 1.54 30.36 0.99
C THR A 434 1.26 30.96 -0.39
N LEU A 435 -0.02 31.09 -0.77
CA LEU A 435 -0.44 31.68 -2.04
C LEU A 435 0.04 33.13 -2.16
N THR A 436 -0.10 33.93 -1.11
CA THR A 436 0.36 35.33 -1.09
C THR A 436 1.87 35.43 -1.32
N MET A 437 2.66 34.58 -0.68
CA MET A 437 4.13 34.63 -0.80
C MET A 437 4.60 34.29 -2.21
N PHE A 438 4.05 33.25 -2.84
CA PHE A 438 4.40 32.90 -4.22
C PHE A 438 3.98 33.98 -5.22
N LEU A 439 2.76 34.51 -5.11
CA LEU A 439 2.29 35.57 -6.00
C LEU A 439 3.11 36.87 -5.85
N LYS A 440 3.55 37.21 -4.63
CA LYS A 440 4.47 38.35 -4.40
C LYS A 440 5.82 38.16 -5.10
N ASN A 441 6.30 36.92 -5.22
CA ASN A 441 7.52 36.59 -5.94
C ASN A 441 7.29 36.43 -7.47
N GLY A 442 6.08 36.71 -7.97
CA GLY A 442 5.75 36.66 -9.40
C GLY A 442 5.52 35.25 -9.94
N ALA A 443 5.28 34.26 -9.08
CA ALA A 443 4.99 32.90 -9.52
C ALA A 443 3.59 32.77 -10.12
N HIS A 444 3.44 31.93 -11.15
CA HIS A 444 2.16 31.39 -11.56
C HIS A 444 1.82 30.19 -10.67
N VAL A 445 0.65 30.24 -10.02
CA VAL A 445 0.27 29.28 -8.99
C VAL A 445 -0.98 28.51 -9.40
N ASN A 446 -0.85 27.19 -9.43
CA ASN A 446 -1.94 26.24 -9.56
C ASN A 446 -2.32 25.70 -8.18
N LEU A 447 -3.53 26.00 -7.70
CA LEU A 447 -4.11 25.41 -6.50
C LEU A 447 -4.89 24.15 -6.87
N ILE A 448 -4.54 23.04 -6.25
CA ILE A 448 -5.21 21.75 -6.43
C ILE A 448 -5.91 21.39 -5.12
N MET A 449 -7.23 21.20 -5.18
CA MET A 449 -8.04 20.82 -4.03
C MET A 449 -9.25 19.99 -4.45
N PRO A 450 -9.79 19.12 -3.57
CA PRO A 450 -11.00 18.37 -3.86
C PRO A 450 -12.24 19.27 -3.84
N ASP A 451 -13.26 18.88 -4.60
CA ASP A 451 -14.53 19.59 -4.64
C ASP A 451 -15.29 19.52 -3.29
N SER A 452 -14.94 18.57 -2.41
CA SER A 452 -15.45 18.42 -1.04
C SER A 452 -15.17 19.65 -0.17
N VAL A 453 -14.05 20.36 -0.40
CA VAL A 453 -13.66 21.53 0.39
C VAL A 453 -13.97 22.87 -0.29
N LEU A 454 -14.72 22.84 -1.40
CA LEU A 454 -15.04 24.03 -2.19
C LEU A 454 -15.72 25.13 -1.36
N LYS A 455 -16.57 24.75 -0.40
CA LYS A 455 -17.21 25.71 0.51
C LYS A 455 -16.20 26.44 1.38
N LEU A 456 -15.19 25.73 1.88
CA LEU A 456 -14.10 26.31 2.67
C LEU A 456 -13.27 27.28 1.80
N ALA A 457 -13.03 26.90 0.55
CA ALA A 457 -12.34 27.73 -0.43
C ALA A 457 -13.11 29.00 -0.84
N THR A 458 -14.42 29.11 -0.58
CA THR A 458 -15.15 30.37 -0.83
C THR A 458 -14.59 31.55 -0.01
N LYS A 459 -13.95 31.26 1.13
CA LYS A 459 -13.24 32.27 1.92
C LYS A 459 -12.04 32.87 1.18
N LEU A 460 -11.36 32.11 0.30
CA LEU A 460 -10.27 32.63 -0.54
C LEU A 460 -10.74 33.81 -1.40
N ARG A 461 -11.94 33.71 -1.97
CA ARG A 461 -12.53 34.79 -2.76
C ARG A 461 -13.08 35.92 -1.89
N LYS A 462 -13.79 35.58 -0.80
CA LYS A 462 -14.53 36.57 0.01
C LYS A 462 -13.66 37.35 1.00
N GLU A 463 -12.68 36.69 1.60
CA GLU A 463 -11.86 37.26 2.69
C GLU A 463 -10.45 37.64 2.22
N TYR A 464 -9.92 36.94 1.20
CA TYR A 464 -8.53 37.11 0.75
C TYR A 464 -8.39 37.66 -0.68
N SER A 465 -9.50 38.01 -1.34
CA SER A 465 -9.53 38.63 -2.68
C SER A 465 -8.80 37.83 -3.77
N TYR A 466 -8.93 36.51 -3.76
CA TYR A 466 -8.45 35.66 -4.86
C TYR A 466 -9.51 35.41 -5.92
N GLU A 467 -9.08 35.43 -7.18
CA GLU A 467 -9.81 34.90 -8.33
C GLU A 467 -9.33 33.48 -8.60
N LEU A 468 -10.26 32.52 -8.54
CA LEU A 468 -10.02 31.11 -8.81
C LEU A 468 -10.54 30.78 -10.21
N GLN A 469 -9.65 30.70 -11.19
CA GLN A 469 -10.00 30.31 -12.56
C GLN A 469 -9.77 28.80 -12.74
N PRO A 470 -10.83 27.99 -12.95
CA PRO A 470 -10.66 26.55 -13.13
C PRO A 470 -9.95 26.25 -14.46
N LEU A 471 -8.85 25.50 -14.40
CA LEU A 471 -8.09 25.03 -15.57
C LEU A 471 -8.46 23.59 -15.96
N TYR A 472 -8.63 22.74 -14.94
CA TYR A 472 -8.94 21.33 -15.11
C TYR A 472 -9.84 20.86 -13.97
N SER A 473 -10.84 20.05 -14.29
CA SER A 473 -11.67 19.39 -13.29
C SER A 473 -11.90 17.93 -13.65
N SER A 474 -11.98 17.10 -12.62
CA SER A 474 -12.29 15.67 -12.75
C SER A 474 -13.37 15.33 -11.76
N HIS A 475 -14.54 14.92 -12.24
CA HIS A 475 -15.66 14.53 -11.38
C HIS A 475 -15.49 13.15 -10.75
N LEU A 476 -14.55 12.34 -11.26
CA LEU A 476 -14.28 11.01 -10.75
C LEU A 476 -13.12 11.10 -9.73
N HIS A 477 -13.42 11.67 -8.57
CA HIS A 477 -12.53 11.70 -7.41
C HIS A 477 -13.39 11.62 -6.16
N ILE A 478 -13.08 10.66 -5.29
CA ILE A 478 -13.75 10.50 -4.00
C ILE A 478 -12.72 10.83 -2.92
N ASP A 479 -13.00 11.90 -2.20
CA ASP A 479 -12.29 12.29 -0.99
C ASP A 479 -13.05 11.72 0.21
N LEU A 480 -12.40 10.81 0.95
CA LEU A 480 -12.98 10.17 2.14
C LEU A 480 -12.53 10.83 3.44
N ASP A 481 -11.52 11.71 3.40
CA ASP A 481 -10.88 12.26 4.59
C ASP A 481 -11.58 13.54 5.10
N HIS A 482 -12.25 14.26 4.20
CA HIS A 482 -12.92 15.53 4.53
C HIS A 482 -14.45 15.46 4.51
N ILE A 483 -15.02 14.26 4.67
CA ILE A 483 -16.47 14.08 4.78
C ILE A 483 -16.96 14.64 6.13
N ASP A 484 -17.81 15.66 6.08
CA ASP A 484 -18.52 16.20 7.23
C ASP A 484 -20.02 15.86 7.14
N VAL A 485 -20.49 15.05 8.08
CA VAL A 485 -21.89 14.63 8.18
C VAL A 485 -22.84 15.83 8.37
N LYS A 486 -22.35 16.95 8.92
CA LYS A 486 -23.14 18.17 9.12
C LYS A 486 -23.20 19.05 7.87
N ASP A 487 -22.33 18.82 6.89
CA ASP A 487 -22.25 19.59 5.66
C ASP A 487 -22.26 18.70 4.42
N LEU A 488 -23.45 18.53 3.84
CA LEU A 488 -23.64 17.69 2.64
C LEU A 488 -22.81 18.13 1.43
N SER A 489 -22.31 19.38 1.40
CA SER A 489 -21.41 19.82 0.32
C SER A 489 -20.05 19.12 0.35
N SER A 490 -19.64 18.58 1.50
CA SER A 490 -18.42 17.77 1.66
C SER A 490 -18.47 16.43 0.94
N LEU A 491 -19.67 15.95 0.59
CA LEU A 491 -19.87 14.71 -0.18
C LEU A 491 -19.71 14.89 -1.68
N ARG A 492 -19.46 16.13 -2.15
CA ARG A 492 -19.32 16.43 -3.56
C ARG A 492 -18.07 15.74 -4.12
N PRO A 493 -18.21 14.79 -5.06
CA PRO A 493 -17.06 14.17 -5.69
C PRO A 493 -16.43 15.15 -6.67
N GLY A 494 -15.12 15.08 -6.77
CA GLY A 494 -14.36 15.83 -7.76
C GLY A 494 -13.04 16.37 -7.21
N ILE A 495 -12.16 16.74 -8.12
CA ILE A 495 -10.97 17.54 -7.85
C ILE A 495 -10.88 18.59 -8.94
N THR A 496 -10.41 19.78 -8.57
CA THR A 496 -10.26 20.88 -9.52
C THR A 496 -8.89 21.54 -9.33
N VAL A 497 -8.26 21.86 -10.45
CA VAL A 497 -7.04 22.65 -10.55
C VAL A 497 -7.46 24.07 -10.91
N TYR A 498 -7.06 25.03 -10.08
CA TYR A 498 -7.35 26.45 -10.25
C TYR A 498 -6.08 27.21 -10.50
N ASN A 499 -6.08 28.07 -11.52
CA ASN A 499 -5.12 29.17 -11.59
C ASN A 499 -5.54 30.24 -10.57
N ILE A 500 -4.60 30.66 -9.74
CA ILE A 500 -4.85 31.66 -8.70
C ILE A 500 -4.30 33.02 -9.13
N ASN A 501 -5.18 34.00 -9.23
CA ASN A 501 -4.82 35.39 -9.41
C ASN A 501 -5.32 36.23 -8.24
N LYS A 502 -4.59 37.30 -7.90
CA LYS A 502 -5.07 38.26 -6.91
C LYS A 502 -5.95 39.29 -7.62
N ILE A 503 -7.17 39.50 -7.10
CA ILE A 503 -8.05 40.56 -7.59
C ILE A 503 -7.34 41.88 -7.29
N LYS A 504 -7.03 42.66 -8.33
CA LYS A 504 -6.52 44.02 -8.16
C LYS A 504 -7.70 44.88 -7.70
N ASP A 505 -7.53 45.55 -6.56
CA ASP A 505 -8.46 46.56 -6.06
C ASP A 505 -8.56 47.75 -7.03
#